data_AF-A0A7S0YEH2-F1
#
_entry.id   AF-A0A7S0YEH2-F1
#
_cell.length_a   1.000
_cell.length_b   1.000
_cell.length_c   1.000
_cell.angle_alpha   90.00
_cell.angle_beta   90.00
_cell.angle_gamma   90.00
#
_symmetry.space_group_name_H-M   'P 1'
#
loop_
_entity.id
_entity.type
_entity.pdbx_description
1 polymer ?
#
loop_
_entity_poly.entity_id
_entity_poly.type
_entity_poly.pdbx_seq_one_letter_code
_entity_poly.pdbx_strand_id
1 'polypeptide(L)'
;VFHALYEDLRAYFAWLSEEERWAQEDPEDVSDDELDERMLTSAEWVHRAEIAKRLQNLSDAERAYRSAAFVGTCPRAWAGLLGMYAGEGCQREALLAAHELLDCFEAYKAAPPPPAPAQVREAVFRLVSMHGLQRVRDAQDSIGVPHPVINELFHHAVRCQVQGFSS
;
A
#
# COMPACT_ATOMS: atom_id res chain seq x y z
N VAL A 1 24.85 -7.63 -8.89
CA VAL A 1 23.46 -7.80 -9.37
C VAL A 1 22.98 -9.23 -9.17
N PHE A 2 23.66 -10.26 -9.70
CA PHE A 2 23.28 -11.67 -9.49
C PHE A 2 23.19 -12.12 -8.02
N HIS A 3 24.10 -11.65 -7.17
CA HIS A 3 24.07 -11.99 -5.74
C HIS A 3 22.79 -11.49 -5.04
N ALA A 4 22.37 -10.24 -5.29
CA ALA A 4 21.14 -9.69 -4.68
C ALA A 4 19.88 -10.44 -5.14
N LEU A 5 19.81 -10.80 -6.43
CA LEU A 5 18.71 -11.62 -6.94
C LEU A 5 18.69 -13.03 -6.32
N TYR A 6 19.86 -13.65 -6.16
CA TYR A 6 19.97 -14.94 -5.49
C TYR A 6 19.50 -14.87 -4.03
N GLU A 7 19.88 -13.80 -3.31
CA GLU A 7 19.42 -13.57 -1.94
C GLU A 7 17.91 -13.37 -1.86
N ASP A 8 17.32 -12.59 -2.79
CA ASP A 8 15.87 -12.42 -2.88
C ASP A 8 15.16 -13.75 -3.14
N LEU A 9 15.64 -14.55 -4.09
CA LEU A 9 15.06 -15.87 -4.37
C LEU A 9 15.18 -16.81 -3.17
N ARG A 10 16.34 -16.84 -2.52
CA ARG A 10 16.59 -17.68 -1.34
C ARG A 10 15.64 -17.32 -0.20
N ALA A 11 15.51 -16.03 0.11
CA ALA A 11 14.62 -15.55 1.17
C ALA A 11 13.14 -15.81 0.82
N TYR A 12 12.77 -15.60 -0.44
CA TYR A 12 11.40 -15.84 -0.91
C TYR A 12 11.00 -17.32 -0.80
N PHE A 13 11.85 -18.24 -1.27
CA PHE A 13 11.53 -19.67 -1.16
C PHE A 13 11.58 -20.18 0.28
N ALA A 14 12.48 -19.65 1.12
CA ALA A 14 12.48 -19.97 2.54
C ALA A 14 11.15 -19.58 3.22
N TRP A 15 10.62 -18.39 2.88
CA TRP A 15 9.29 -17.96 3.34
C TRP A 15 8.18 -18.91 2.85
N LEU A 16 8.14 -19.26 1.56
CA LEU A 16 7.11 -20.17 1.05
C LEU A 16 7.16 -21.55 1.71
N SER A 17 8.35 -22.11 1.91
CA SER A 17 8.52 -23.39 2.60
C SER A 17 8.10 -23.32 4.07
N GLU A 18 8.31 -22.18 4.73
CA GLU A 18 7.84 -21.96 6.10
C GLU A 18 6.31 -21.94 6.17
N GLU A 19 5.63 -21.21 5.28
CA GLU A 19 4.16 -21.19 5.22
C GLU A 19 3.58 -22.56 4.86
N GLU A 20 4.21 -23.29 3.94
CA GLU A 20 3.79 -24.65 3.57
C GLU A 20 3.92 -25.61 4.75
N ARG A 21 5.01 -25.53 5.51
CA ARG A 21 5.19 -26.33 6.72
C ARG A 21 4.08 -26.03 7.74
N TRP A 22 3.81 -24.76 8.01
CA TRP A 22 2.73 -24.38 8.94
C TRP A 22 1.35 -24.84 8.48
N ALA A 23 1.11 -24.89 7.18
CA ALA A 23 -0.17 -25.34 6.63
C ALA A 23 -0.39 -26.87 6.72
N GLN A 24 0.69 -27.64 6.90
CA GLN A 24 0.65 -29.10 7.02
C GLN A 24 0.59 -29.59 8.46
N GLU A 25 0.90 -28.73 9.43
CA GLU A 25 0.84 -29.06 10.85
C GLU A 25 -0.62 -29.07 11.34
N ASP A 26 -0.95 -30.03 12.20
CA ASP A 26 -2.24 -30.04 12.87
C ASP A 26 -2.29 -28.88 13.89
N PRO A 27 -3.28 -27.98 13.83
CA PRO A 27 -3.40 -26.88 14.79
C PRO A 27 -3.45 -27.36 16.26
N GLU A 28 -3.88 -28.59 16.52
CA GLU A 28 -3.92 -29.17 17.87
C GLU A 28 -2.51 -29.55 18.39
N ASP A 29 -1.54 -29.73 17.50
CA ASP A 29 -0.16 -30.14 17.83
C ASP A 29 0.80 -28.94 18.02
N VAL A 30 0.34 -27.71 17.76
CA VAL A 30 1.18 -26.50 17.86
C VAL A 30 1.07 -25.90 19.26
N SER A 31 2.21 -25.76 19.94
CA SER A 31 2.26 -25.10 21.25
C SER A 31 2.09 -23.58 21.16
N ASP A 32 1.65 -22.94 22.24
CA ASP A 32 1.50 -21.48 22.30
C ASP A 32 2.84 -20.75 22.03
N ASP A 33 3.96 -21.29 22.52
CA ASP A 33 5.31 -20.74 22.26
C ASP A 33 5.64 -20.79 20.75
N GLU A 34 5.29 -21.88 20.07
CA GLU A 34 5.48 -22.02 18.62
C GLU A 34 4.53 -21.11 17.82
N LEU A 35 3.36 -20.77 18.36
CA LEU A 35 2.47 -19.79 17.72
C LEU A 35 3.06 -18.38 17.80
N ASP A 36 3.61 -18.00 18.96
CA ASP A 36 4.27 -16.71 19.16
C ASP A 36 5.49 -16.55 18.23
N GLU A 37 6.27 -17.62 18.02
CA GLU A 37 7.40 -17.61 17.07
C GLU A 37 6.97 -17.39 15.61
N ARG A 38 5.72 -17.74 15.25
CA ARG A 38 5.16 -17.51 13.90
C ARG A 38 4.63 -16.10 13.73
N MET A 39 4.43 -15.35 14.81
CA MET A 39 3.89 -14.00 14.75
C MET A 39 4.94 -13.03 14.23
N LEU A 40 4.81 -12.67 12.95
CA LEU A 40 5.71 -11.72 12.33
C LEU A 40 5.29 -10.27 12.61
N THR A 41 6.29 -9.44 12.82
CA THR A 41 6.14 -7.99 12.94
C THR A 41 5.72 -7.37 11.60
N SER A 42 5.15 -6.17 11.65
CA SER A 42 4.82 -5.41 10.44
C SER A 42 6.05 -5.15 9.55
N ALA A 43 7.24 -5.01 10.15
CA ALA A 43 8.50 -4.81 9.43
C ALA A 43 8.91 -6.07 8.64
N GLU A 44 8.76 -7.26 9.22
CA GLU A 44 9.07 -8.53 8.56
C GLU A 44 8.11 -8.80 7.41
N TRP A 45 6.82 -8.53 7.59
CA TRP A 45 5.84 -8.59 6.51
C TRP A 45 6.15 -7.61 5.37
N VAL A 46 6.54 -6.37 5.68
CA VAL A 46 7.02 -5.42 4.66
C VAL A 46 8.25 -5.96 3.93
N HIS A 47 9.18 -6.58 4.63
CA HIS A 47 10.37 -7.16 4.00
C HIS A 47 10.00 -8.27 3.01
N ARG A 48 9.11 -9.19 3.41
CA ARG A 48 8.54 -10.23 2.51
C ARG A 48 7.86 -9.61 1.30
N ALA A 49 7.06 -8.56 1.50
CA ALA A 49 6.37 -7.86 0.43
C ALA A 49 7.32 -7.21 -0.57
N GLU A 50 8.38 -6.56 -0.08
CA GLU A 50 9.41 -5.94 -0.91
C GLU A 50 10.21 -6.96 -1.72
N ILE A 51 10.53 -8.13 -1.14
CA ILE A 51 11.17 -9.24 -1.86
C ILE A 51 10.25 -9.74 -2.97
N ALA A 52 9.00 -10.10 -2.66
CA ALA A 52 8.04 -10.58 -3.64
C ALA A 52 7.82 -9.58 -4.78
N LYS A 53 7.73 -8.28 -4.44
CA LYS A 53 7.61 -7.20 -5.43
C LYS A 53 8.83 -7.11 -6.35
N ARG A 54 10.06 -7.23 -5.82
CA ARG A 54 11.28 -7.25 -6.65
C ARG A 54 11.32 -8.46 -7.58
N LEU A 55 10.81 -9.60 -7.13
CA LEU A 55 10.66 -10.82 -7.92
C LEU A 55 9.44 -10.82 -8.86
N GLN A 56 8.67 -9.73 -8.91
CA GLN A 56 7.45 -9.58 -9.72
C GLN A 56 6.30 -10.53 -9.33
N ASN A 57 6.35 -11.14 -8.15
CA ASN A 57 5.24 -11.91 -7.57
C ASN A 57 4.28 -10.95 -6.86
N LEU A 58 3.50 -10.19 -7.65
CA LEU A 58 2.67 -9.09 -7.14
C LEU A 58 1.56 -9.56 -6.20
N SER A 59 0.98 -10.75 -6.41
CA SER A 59 -0.03 -11.32 -5.51
C SER A 59 0.50 -11.53 -4.09
N ASP A 60 1.70 -12.11 -3.97
CA ASP A 60 2.31 -12.37 -2.67
C ASP A 60 2.84 -11.07 -2.04
N ALA A 61 3.29 -10.11 -2.87
CA ALA A 61 3.63 -8.78 -2.40
C ALA A 61 2.43 -8.06 -1.78
N GLU A 62 1.27 -8.09 -2.46
CA GLU A 62 0.03 -7.50 -1.95
C GLU A 62 -0.40 -8.18 -0.65
N ARG A 63 -0.43 -9.52 -0.62
CA ARG A 63 -0.76 -10.31 0.58
C ARG A 63 0.11 -9.89 1.76
N ALA A 64 1.43 -9.84 1.57
CA ALA A 64 2.37 -9.49 2.63
C ALA A 64 2.23 -8.03 3.09
N TYR A 65 1.99 -7.06 2.19
CA TYR A 65 1.71 -5.69 2.62
C TYR A 65 0.39 -5.59 3.40
N ARG A 66 -0.65 -6.31 3.00
CA ARG A 66 -1.92 -6.36 3.75
C ARG A 66 -1.72 -6.96 5.14
N SER A 67 -0.93 -8.03 5.26
CA SER A 67 -0.55 -8.59 6.56
C SER A 67 0.22 -7.57 7.41
N ALA A 68 1.18 -6.83 6.83
CA ALA A 68 1.90 -5.79 7.55
C ALA A 68 0.98 -4.68 8.08
N ALA A 69 0.02 -4.24 7.25
CA ALA A 69 -0.95 -3.22 7.60
C ALA A 69 -1.96 -3.70 8.67
N PHE A 70 -2.28 -4.99 8.68
CA PHE A 70 -3.15 -5.60 9.69
C PHE A 70 -2.47 -5.72 11.06
N VAL A 71 -1.19 -6.10 11.08
CA VAL A 71 -0.42 -6.27 12.34
C VAL A 71 -0.24 -4.94 13.08
N GLY A 72 -0.15 -3.82 12.38
CA GLY A 72 -0.14 -2.50 13.02
C GLY A 72 0.05 -1.34 12.05
N THR A 73 0.06 -0.13 12.59
CA THR A 73 0.26 1.11 11.83
C THR A 73 1.63 1.10 11.14
N CYS A 74 1.63 0.84 9.83
CA CYS A 74 2.84 0.72 9.03
C CYS A 74 2.74 1.59 7.76
N PRO A 75 3.30 2.82 7.77
CA PRO A 75 3.26 3.71 6.61
C PRO A 75 3.89 3.08 5.36
N ARG A 76 4.94 2.26 5.53
CA ARG A 76 5.60 1.58 4.41
C ARG A 76 4.67 0.58 3.73
N ALA A 77 3.84 -0.13 4.49
CA ALA A 77 2.88 -1.08 3.94
C ALA A 77 1.81 -0.37 3.10
N TRP A 78 1.23 0.70 3.64
CA TRP A 78 0.24 1.50 2.92
C TRP A 78 0.81 2.19 1.70
N ALA A 79 2.05 2.69 1.74
CA ALA A 79 2.73 3.22 0.57
C ALA A 79 2.98 2.14 -0.50
N GLY A 80 3.30 0.91 -0.09
CA GLY A 80 3.44 -0.25 -0.97
C GLY A 80 2.15 -0.57 -1.72
N LEU A 81 1.04 -0.73 -0.96
CA LEU A 81 -0.30 -0.98 -1.49
C LEU A 81 -0.79 0.15 -2.40
N LEU A 82 -0.63 1.40 -1.97
CA LEU A 82 -0.97 2.58 -2.75
C LEU A 82 -0.30 2.56 -4.12
N GLY A 83 1.00 2.26 -4.17
CA GLY A 83 1.75 2.17 -5.41
C GLY A 83 1.28 1.04 -6.33
N MET A 84 0.86 -0.10 -5.76
CA MET A 84 0.35 -1.25 -6.52
C MET A 84 -1.04 -0.96 -7.09
N TYR A 85 -2.00 -0.59 -6.24
CA TYR A 85 -3.37 -0.29 -6.66
C TYR A 85 -3.44 0.88 -7.63
N ALA A 86 -2.65 1.94 -7.43
CA ALA A 86 -2.59 3.05 -8.38
C ALA A 86 -1.91 2.67 -9.71
N GLY A 87 -1.00 1.69 -9.70
CA GLY A 87 -0.41 1.13 -10.91
C GLY A 87 -1.40 0.32 -11.74
N GLU A 88 -2.29 -0.42 -11.08
CA GLU A 88 -3.32 -1.26 -11.72
C GLU A 88 -4.62 -0.50 -12.06
N GLY A 89 -4.78 0.74 -11.59
CA GLY A 89 -6.00 1.53 -11.80
C GLY A 89 -7.15 1.15 -10.87
N CYS A 90 -6.86 0.47 -9.76
CA CYS A 90 -7.81 0.15 -8.70
C CYS A 90 -8.13 1.41 -7.89
N GLN A 91 -9.06 2.23 -8.39
CA GLN A 91 -9.34 3.58 -7.86
C GLN A 91 -9.69 3.56 -6.37
N ARG A 92 -10.60 2.66 -5.96
CA ARG A 92 -11.13 2.62 -4.60
C ARG A 92 -10.05 2.17 -3.61
N GLU A 93 -9.35 1.10 -3.94
CA GLU A 93 -8.31 0.48 -3.13
C GLU A 93 -7.10 1.41 -2.98
N ALA A 94 -6.71 2.10 -4.07
CA ALA A 94 -5.63 3.08 -4.04
C ALA A 94 -6.00 4.30 -3.17
N LEU A 95 -7.23 4.82 -3.29
CA LEU A 95 -7.68 5.93 -2.45
C LEU A 95 -7.76 5.51 -0.98
N LEU A 96 -8.29 4.32 -0.66
CA LEU A 96 -8.26 3.76 0.69
C LEU A 96 -6.83 3.71 1.25
N ALA A 97 -5.89 3.12 0.50
CA ALA A 97 -4.49 3.07 0.91
C ALA A 97 -3.86 4.47 1.10
N ALA A 98 -4.30 5.47 0.33
CA ALA A 98 -3.86 6.85 0.51
C ALA A 98 -4.42 7.47 1.80
N HIS A 99 -5.67 7.22 2.18
CA HIS A 99 -6.22 7.67 3.47
C HIS A 99 -5.45 7.06 4.63
N GLU A 100 -5.31 5.73 4.63
CA GLU A 100 -4.63 5.01 5.70
C GLU A 100 -3.16 5.44 5.84
N LEU A 101 -2.48 5.70 4.72
CA LEU A 101 -1.12 6.24 4.73
C LEU A 101 -1.06 7.63 5.38
N LEU A 102 -2.01 8.51 5.08
CA LEU A 102 -2.05 9.86 5.65
C LEU A 102 -2.39 9.80 7.15
N ASP A 103 -3.32 8.94 7.56
CA ASP A 103 -3.75 8.76 8.95
C ASP A 103 -2.65 8.19 9.85
N CYS A 104 -1.64 7.53 9.27
CA CYS A 104 -0.43 7.13 9.99
C CYS A 104 0.39 8.32 10.53
N PHE A 105 0.21 9.54 10.01
CA PHE A 105 0.96 10.72 10.43
C PHE A 105 0.05 11.79 11.04
N GLU A 106 0.26 12.07 12.33
CA GLU A 106 -0.49 13.10 13.08
C GLU A 106 -0.47 14.48 12.40
N ALA A 107 0.61 14.80 11.66
CA ALA A 107 0.72 16.06 10.95
C ALA A 107 -0.43 16.31 9.95
N TYR A 108 -1.01 15.25 9.36
CA TYR A 108 -2.12 15.38 8.42
C TYR A 108 -3.49 15.57 9.09
N LYS A 109 -3.56 15.44 10.42
CA LYS A 109 -4.75 15.75 11.23
C LYS A 109 -4.81 17.22 11.66
N ALA A 110 -3.73 17.99 11.45
CA ALA A 110 -3.67 19.41 11.78
C ALA A 110 -4.48 20.27 10.78
N ALA A 111 -4.90 21.47 11.23
CA ALA A 111 -5.57 22.46 10.39
C ALA A 111 -4.75 23.77 10.35
N PRO A 112 -4.20 24.18 9.18
CA PRO A 112 -4.26 23.50 7.88
C PRO A 112 -3.31 22.29 7.80
N PRO A 113 -3.64 21.26 7.00
CA PRO A 113 -2.75 20.12 6.82
C PRO A 113 -1.55 20.50 5.93
N PRO A 114 -0.38 19.86 6.11
CA PRO A 114 0.76 20.06 5.22
C PRO A 114 0.50 19.48 3.82
N PRO A 115 1.33 19.82 2.82
CA PRO A 115 1.22 19.24 1.49
C PRO A 115 1.27 17.70 1.48
N ALA A 116 0.51 17.09 0.57
CA ALA A 116 0.48 15.64 0.41
C ALA A 116 1.90 15.07 0.15
N PRO A 117 2.23 13.88 0.71
CA PRO A 117 3.45 13.17 0.37
C PRO A 117 3.55 12.94 -1.14
N ALA A 118 4.78 12.84 -1.66
CA ALA A 118 5.01 12.65 -3.09
C ALA A 118 4.30 11.40 -3.63
N GLN A 119 4.32 10.29 -2.88
CA GLN A 119 3.68 9.05 -3.29
C GLN A 119 2.16 9.19 -3.42
N VAL A 120 1.50 9.89 -2.49
CA VAL A 120 0.05 10.15 -2.53
C VAL A 120 -0.30 11.03 -3.72
N ARG A 121 0.45 12.12 -3.93
CA ARG A 121 0.25 13.01 -5.06
C ARG A 121 0.41 12.29 -6.40
N GLU A 122 1.46 11.50 -6.55
CA GLU A 122 1.70 10.72 -7.77
C GLU A 122 0.58 9.72 -8.02
N ALA A 123 0.17 8.95 -7.01
CA ALA A 123 -0.89 7.96 -7.12
C ALA A 123 -2.23 8.60 -7.53
N VAL A 124 -2.64 9.68 -6.84
CA VAL A 124 -3.90 10.37 -7.13
C VAL A 124 -3.88 10.96 -8.54
N PHE A 125 -2.81 11.63 -8.95
CA PHE A 125 -2.72 12.17 -10.31
C PHE A 125 -2.67 11.09 -11.38
N ARG A 126 -2.01 9.95 -11.12
CA ARG A 126 -2.04 8.80 -12.02
C ARG A 126 -3.47 8.29 -12.22
N LEU A 127 -4.23 8.10 -11.14
CA LEU A 127 -5.64 7.69 -11.21
C LEU A 127 -6.49 8.71 -12.00
N VAL A 128 -6.29 10.01 -11.75
CA VAL A 128 -7.00 11.08 -12.47
C VAL A 128 -6.65 11.07 -13.96
N SER A 129 -5.38 10.85 -14.31
CA SER A 129 -4.94 10.73 -15.70
C SER A 129 -5.52 9.50 -16.40
N MET A 130 -5.69 8.37 -15.69
CA MET A 130 -6.21 7.12 -16.27
C MET A 130 -7.74 7.11 -16.39
N HIS A 131 -8.46 7.57 -15.38
CA HIS A 131 -9.92 7.42 -15.29
C HIS A 131 -10.71 8.73 -15.44
N GLY A 132 -10.03 9.87 -15.38
CA GLY A 132 -10.64 11.19 -15.32
C GLY A 132 -11.00 11.61 -13.89
N LEU A 133 -10.97 12.92 -13.64
CA LEU A 133 -11.15 13.49 -12.30
C LEU A 133 -12.49 13.12 -11.66
N GLN A 134 -13.59 13.18 -12.42
CA GLN A 134 -14.93 12.94 -11.87
C GLN A 134 -15.06 11.51 -11.34
N ARG A 135 -14.61 10.51 -12.11
CA ARG A 135 -14.66 9.10 -11.67
C ARG A 135 -13.84 8.85 -10.41
N VAL A 136 -12.69 9.51 -10.26
CA VAL A 136 -11.84 9.38 -9.06
C VAL A 136 -12.51 10.03 -7.85
N ARG A 137 -13.22 11.16 -8.04
CA ARG A 137 -14.03 11.77 -6.97
C ARG A 137 -15.20 10.87 -6.56
N ASP A 138 -15.92 10.31 -7.53
CA ASP A 138 -17.03 9.38 -7.24
C ASP A 138 -16.52 8.15 -6.46
N ALA A 139 -15.33 7.65 -6.80
CA ALA A 139 -14.67 6.57 -6.06
C ALA A 139 -14.30 6.99 -4.63
N GLN A 140 -13.77 8.21 -4.43
CA GLN A 140 -13.49 8.79 -3.11
C GLN A 140 -14.76 8.87 -2.26
N ASP A 141 -15.85 9.38 -2.82
CA ASP A 141 -17.12 9.53 -2.12
C ASP A 141 -17.71 8.18 -1.70
N SER A 142 -17.41 7.11 -2.46
CA SER A 142 -17.85 5.73 -2.14
C SER A 142 -17.11 5.09 -0.94
N ILE A 143 -15.99 5.66 -0.53
CA ILE A 143 -15.13 5.13 0.56
C ILE A 143 -15.61 5.65 1.91
N GLY A 144 -16.14 6.87 1.96
CA GLY A 144 -16.62 7.50 3.19
C GLY A 144 -16.27 8.98 3.25
N VAL A 145 -15.77 9.43 4.40
CA VAL A 145 -15.44 10.84 4.63
C VAL A 145 -14.25 11.25 3.75
N PRO A 146 -14.37 12.27 2.90
CA PRO A 146 -13.25 12.72 2.07
C PRO A 146 -12.07 13.24 2.89
N HIS A 147 -10.87 12.74 2.63
CA HIS A 147 -9.66 13.23 3.29
C HIS A 147 -9.28 14.63 2.76
N PRO A 148 -9.09 15.65 3.62
CA PRO A 148 -8.88 17.05 3.19
C PRO A 148 -7.65 17.21 2.28
N VAL A 149 -6.56 16.50 2.58
CA VAL A 149 -5.34 16.50 1.75
C VAL A 149 -5.60 15.96 0.34
N ILE A 150 -6.44 14.93 0.18
CA ILE A 150 -6.77 14.36 -1.13
C ILE A 150 -7.70 15.32 -1.90
N ASN A 151 -8.64 15.97 -1.22
CA ASN A 151 -9.49 16.99 -1.82
C ASN A 151 -8.68 18.17 -2.38
N GLU A 152 -7.65 18.62 -1.65
CA GLU A 152 -6.73 19.65 -2.15
C GLU A 152 -6.02 19.23 -3.44
N LEU A 153 -5.65 17.95 -3.57
CA LEU A 153 -5.10 17.42 -4.82
C LEU A 153 -6.11 17.47 -5.97
N PHE A 154 -7.39 17.18 -5.72
CA PHE A 154 -8.43 17.34 -6.74
C PHE A 154 -8.60 18.81 -7.15
N HIS A 155 -8.59 19.75 -6.21
CA HIS A 155 -8.63 21.18 -6.53
C HIS A 155 -7.39 21.63 -7.32
N HIS A 156 -6.22 21.10 -6.98
CA HIS A 156 -5.00 21.32 -7.73
C HIS A 156 -5.09 20.79 -9.17
N ALA A 157 -5.60 19.57 -9.36
CA ALA A 157 -5.80 18.99 -10.69
C ALA A 157 -6.68 19.86 -11.58
N VAL A 158 -7.79 20.40 -11.05
CA VAL A 158 -8.65 21.35 -11.78
C VAL A 158 -7.89 22.61 -12.17
N ARG A 159 -7.17 23.24 -11.23
CA ARG A 159 -6.40 24.46 -11.50
C ARG A 159 -5.36 24.26 -12.60
N CYS A 160 -4.64 23.14 -12.59
CA CYS A 160 -3.65 22.82 -13.61
C CYS A 160 -4.28 22.56 -14.98
N GLN A 161 -5.45 21.91 -15.04
CA GLN A 161 -6.18 21.72 -16.30
C GLN A 161 -6.63 23.07 -16.89
N VAL A 162 -7.12 24.00 -16.07
CA VAL A 162 -7.51 25.35 -16.53
C VAL A 162 -6.32 26.13 -17.11
N GLN A 163 -5.12 25.98 -16.54
CA GLN A 163 -3.90 26.61 -17.07
C GLN A 163 -3.43 26.00 -18.40
N GLY A 164 -3.67 24.72 -18.64
CA GLY A 164 -3.32 24.03 -19.90
C GLY A 164 -4.15 24.44 -21.12
N PHE A 165 -5.30 25.10 -20.93
CA PHE A 165 -6.16 25.64 -22.01
C PHE A 165 -5.87 27.11 -22.36
N SER A 166 -4.84 27.70 -21.76
CA SER A 166 -4.48 29.12 -21.95
C SER A 166 -3.28 29.35 -22.89
N SER A 167 -2.95 28.38 -23.75
CA SER A 167 -1.83 28.49 -24.71
C SER A 167 -2.28 28.25 -26.13
#